data_AF-A0A2R6A682-F1
#
_entry.id   AF-A0A2R6A682-F1
#
_cell.length_a   1.000
_cell.length_b   1.000
_cell.length_c   1.000
_cell.angle_alpha   90.00
_cell.angle_beta   90.00
_cell.angle_gamma   90.00
#
_symmetry.space_group_name_H-M   'P 1'
#
loop_
_entity.id
_entity.type
_entity.pdbx_description
1 polymer ?
#
loop_
_entity_poly.entity_id
_entity_poly.type
_entity_poly.pdbx_seq_one_letter_code
_entity_poly.pdbx_strand_id
1 'polypeptide(L)'
;MEYVMEYERKRGWVPKDVHEEDLGYDIESTRGEEKMHIEVKGLSKESDEVTLTHNELKASEFFRETYYLYVVLDPLGPSPRLVVQRSPFKVKREVVVKQYVVEVDATGG
;
A
#
# COMPACT_ATOMS: atom_id res chain seq x y z
N MET A 1 -3.94 -9.04 -0.45
CA MET A 1 -2.48 -9.08 -0.67
C MET A 1 -2.07 -10.15 -1.68
N GLU A 2 -2.47 -11.41 -1.49
CA GLU A 2 -2.10 -12.54 -2.38
C GLU A 2 -2.27 -12.28 -3.88
N TYR A 3 -3.40 -11.68 -4.29
CA TYR A 3 -3.67 -11.32 -5.68
C TYR A 3 -2.55 -10.48 -6.34
N VAL A 4 -1.97 -9.53 -5.60
CA VAL A 4 -0.86 -8.70 -6.09
C VAL A 4 0.43 -9.51 -6.15
N MET A 5 0.71 -10.31 -5.13
CA MET A 5 1.91 -11.16 -5.12
C MET A 5 1.88 -12.20 -6.25
N GLU A 6 0.73 -12.80 -6.56
CA GLU A 6 0.58 -13.68 -7.72
C GLU A 6 0.83 -12.94 -9.04
N TYR A 7 0.30 -11.72 -9.18
CA TYR A 7 0.52 -10.89 -10.36
C TYR A 7 2.02 -10.60 -10.57
N GLU A 8 2.75 -10.28 -9.50
CA GLU A 8 4.19 -10.06 -9.53
C GLU A 8 4.96 -11.33 -9.91
N ARG A 9 4.63 -12.47 -9.29
CA ARG A 9 5.24 -13.77 -9.63
C ARG A 9 5.04 -14.14 -11.10
N LYS A 10 3.84 -13.92 -11.65
CA LYS A 10 3.54 -14.17 -13.08
C LYS A 10 4.38 -13.32 -14.03
N ARG A 11 4.87 -12.16 -13.57
CA ARG A 11 5.74 -11.25 -14.33
C ARG A 11 7.24 -11.53 -14.10
N GLY A 12 7.57 -12.58 -13.36
CA GLY A 12 8.95 -12.97 -13.06
C GLY A 12 9.59 -12.17 -11.92
N TRP A 13 8.78 -11.52 -11.08
CA TRP A 13 9.24 -10.88 -9.85
C TRP A 13 9.11 -11.81 -8.64
N VAL A 14 9.88 -11.52 -7.59
CA VAL A 14 9.87 -12.25 -6.32
C VAL A 14 9.36 -11.32 -5.22
N PRO A 15 8.03 -11.31 -4.95
CA PRO A 15 7.43 -10.49 -3.90
C PRO A 15 7.60 -11.11 -2.52
N LYS A 16 7.88 -10.26 -1.53
CA LYS A 16 7.90 -10.54 -0.10
C LYS A 16 6.93 -9.58 0.60
N ASP A 17 6.05 -10.13 1.42
CA ASP A 17 5.17 -9.35 2.30
C ASP A 17 5.99 -8.77 3.47
N VAL A 18 5.89 -7.46 3.66
CA VAL A 18 6.58 -6.65 4.69
C VAL A 18 5.65 -5.66 5.40
N HIS A 19 4.33 -5.81 5.28
CA HIS A 19 3.37 -4.82 5.80
C HIS A 19 3.47 -4.59 7.32
N GLU A 20 3.92 -5.58 8.08
CA GLU A 20 4.12 -5.47 9.54
C GLU A 20 5.43 -4.76 9.92
N GLU A 21 6.30 -4.44 8.97
CA GLU A 21 7.61 -3.82 9.21
C GLU A 21 7.55 -2.27 9.32
N ASP A 22 6.36 -1.66 9.14
CA ASP A 22 6.11 -0.20 9.19
C ASP A 22 7.03 0.64 8.26
N LEU A 23 7.35 0.09 7.09
CA LEU A 23 8.24 0.72 6.10
C LEU A 23 7.53 1.73 5.17
N GLY A 24 6.21 1.89 5.31
CA GLY A 24 5.37 2.73 4.45
C GLY A 24 5.00 2.09 3.10
N TYR A 25 5.11 0.77 2.99
CA TYR A 25 4.63 -0.05 1.88
C TYR A 25 4.41 -1.50 2.34
N ASP A 26 3.62 -2.27 1.60
CA ASP A 26 3.22 -3.63 1.97
C ASP A 26 4.12 -4.73 1.42
N ILE A 27 4.64 -4.58 0.19
CA ILE A 27 5.43 -5.61 -0.50
C ILE A 27 6.77 -5.04 -0.97
N GLU A 28 7.83 -5.81 -0.75
CA GLU A 28 9.09 -5.67 -1.49
C GLU A 28 9.15 -6.72 -2.61
N SER A 29 9.21 -6.29 -3.87
CA SER A 29 9.25 -7.17 -5.05
C SER A 29 10.59 -7.03 -5.77
N THR A 30 11.31 -8.13 -5.96
CA THR A 30 12.67 -8.10 -6.53
C THR A 30 12.80 -8.89 -7.83
N ARG A 31 13.71 -8.47 -8.71
CA ARG A 31 14.06 -9.19 -9.94
C ARG A 31 15.50 -8.88 -10.35
N GLY A 32 16.42 -9.79 -10.03
CA GLY A 32 17.85 -9.52 -10.15
C GLY A 32 18.27 -8.42 -9.17
N GLU A 33 18.84 -7.34 -9.69
CA GLU A 33 19.23 -6.16 -8.89
C GLU A 33 18.09 -5.12 -8.77
N GLU A 34 16.98 -5.31 -9.51
CA GLU A 34 15.83 -4.42 -9.44
C GLU A 34 14.98 -4.71 -8.19
N LYS A 35 14.47 -3.63 -7.58
CA LYS A 35 13.57 -3.68 -6.42
C LYS A 35 12.41 -2.70 -6.61
N MET A 36 11.21 -3.14 -6.24
CA MET A 36 10.01 -2.32 -6.13
C MET A 36 9.47 -2.35 -4.71
N HIS A 37 9.04 -1.19 -4.22
CA HIS A 37 8.34 -0.98 -2.97
C HIS A 37 6.87 -0.75 -3.33
N ILE A 38 5.99 -1.67 -2.95
CA ILE A 38 4.61 -1.70 -3.42
C ILE A 38 3.67 -1.51 -2.24
N GLU A 39 2.88 -0.45 -2.28
CA GLU A 39 1.73 -0.24 -1.41
C GLU A 39 0.47 -0.75 -2.09
N VAL A 40 -0.37 -1.51 -1.39
CA VAL A 40 -1.57 -2.13 -1.97
C VAL A 40 -2.84 -1.55 -1.35
N LYS A 41 -3.72 -1.02 -2.19
CA LYS A 41 -5.04 -0.55 -1.77
C LYS A 41 -6.15 -1.36 -2.43
N GLY A 42 -7.26 -1.53 -1.71
CA GLY A 42 -8.48 -2.15 -2.22
C GLY A 42 -9.60 -1.14 -2.36
N LEU A 43 -10.33 -1.17 -3.49
CA LEU A 43 -11.50 -0.33 -3.71
C LEU A 43 -12.71 -1.20 -4.10
N SER A 44 -13.68 -1.32 -3.19
CA SER A 44 -14.89 -2.13 -3.36
C SER A 44 -16.00 -1.46 -4.17
N LYS A 45 -15.90 -0.14 -4.40
CA LYS A 45 -16.78 0.64 -5.27
C LYS A 45 -15.94 1.33 -6.32
N GLU A 46 -16.57 1.74 -7.42
CA GLU A 46 -15.96 2.67 -8.37
C GLU A 46 -15.81 4.05 -7.71
N SER A 47 -14.77 4.18 -6.90
CA SER A 47 -14.21 5.43 -6.42
C SER A 47 -12.88 5.62 -7.15
N ASP A 48 -12.58 6.83 -7.59
CA ASP A 48 -11.30 7.16 -8.21
C ASP A 48 -10.26 7.65 -7.18
N GLU A 49 -10.57 7.48 -5.89
CA GLU A 49 -9.76 8.01 -4.79
C GLU A 49 -9.33 6.90 -3.83
N VAL A 50 -8.04 6.91 -3.49
CA VAL A 50 -7.42 6.13 -2.43
C VAL A 50 -6.72 7.06 -1.45
N THR A 51 -6.67 6.66 -0.18
CA THR A 51 -5.95 7.41 0.87
C THR A 51 -4.60 6.77 1.08
N LEU A 52 -3.56 7.59 1.20
CA LEU A 52 -2.26 7.17 1.74
C LEU A 52 -2.11 7.70 3.16
N THR A 53 -1.52 6.89 4.04
CA THR A 53 -1.07 7.38 5.35
C THR A 53 0.12 8.33 5.19
N HIS A 54 0.46 9.06 6.25
CA HIS A 54 1.64 9.93 6.24
C HIS A 54 2.94 9.17 5.98
N ASN A 55 3.06 7.95 6.54
CA ASN A 55 4.23 7.10 6.35
C ASN A 55 4.33 6.63 4.89
N GLU A 56 3.22 6.16 4.31
CA GLU A 56 3.16 5.74 2.91
C GLU A 56 3.49 6.87 1.93
N LEU A 57 2.92 8.07 2.14
CA LEU A 57 3.21 9.21 1.27
C LEU A 57 4.70 9.59 1.35
N LYS A 58 5.29 9.64 2.54
CA LYS A 58 6.72 9.89 2.72
C LYS A 58 7.60 8.81 2.07
N ALA A 59 7.26 7.54 2.25
CA ALA A 59 7.96 6.44 1.60
C ALA A 59 7.90 6.58 0.07
N SER A 60 6.74 6.97 -0.47
CA SER A 60 6.57 7.20 -1.91
C SER A 60 7.44 8.32 -2.46
N GLU A 61 7.67 9.37 -1.66
CA GLU A 61 8.53 10.50 -2.00
C GLU A 61 10.02 10.17 -1.86
N PHE A 62 10.36 9.24 -0.97
CA PHE A 62 11.73 8.78 -0.73
C PHE A 62 12.18 7.78 -1.81
N PHE A 63 11.40 6.73 -2.05
CA PHE A 63 11.73 5.64 -2.98
C PHE A 63 11.42 5.97 -4.45
N ARG A 64 10.57 6.98 -4.70
CA ARG A 64 10.22 7.57 -6.01
C ARG A 64 10.11 6.55 -7.16
N GLU A 65 11.18 6.40 -7.93
CA GLU A 65 11.26 5.57 -9.13
C GLU A 65 10.97 4.08 -8.86
N THR A 66 11.13 3.65 -7.62
CA THR A 66 10.91 2.27 -7.17
C THR A 66 9.64 2.12 -6.34
N TYR A 67 8.87 3.18 -6.08
CA TYR A 67 7.63 3.11 -5.32
C TYR A 67 6.40 3.03 -6.22
N TYR A 68 5.57 2.03 -5.98
CA TYR A 68 4.37 1.76 -6.74
C TYR A 68 3.16 1.62 -5.83
N LEU A 69 2.04 2.15 -6.30
CA LEU A 69 0.72 1.97 -5.71
C LEU A 69 -0.07 0.99 -6.59
N TYR A 70 -0.42 -0.14 -6.00
CA TYR A 70 -1.21 -1.19 -6.64
C TYR A 70 -2.63 -1.14 -6.08
N VAL A 71 -3.58 -0.73 -6.92
CA VAL A 71 -4.99 -0.60 -6.52
C VAL A 71 -5.79 -1.75 -7.12
N VAL A 72 -6.31 -2.61 -6.26
CA VAL A 72 -7.21 -3.71 -6.65
C VAL A 72 -8.64 -3.19 -6.60
N LEU A 73 -9.23 -3.00 -7.78
CA LEU A 73 -10.64 -2.66 -7.97
C LEU A 73 -11.49 -3.92 -7.86
N ASP A 74 -12.60 -3.81 -7.14
CA ASP A 74 -13.53 -4.91 -6.86
C ASP A 74 -12.83 -6.18 -6.32
N PRO A 75 -12.03 -6.07 -5.24
CA PRO A 75 -11.18 -7.16 -4.76
C PRO A 75 -11.95 -8.39 -4.26
N LEU A 76 -13.25 -8.24 -3.98
CA LEU A 76 -14.13 -9.32 -3.50
C LEU A 76 -15.11 -9.80 -4.58
N GLY A 77 -15.12 -9.17 -5.75
CA GLY A 77 -16.01 -9.53 -6.84
C GLY A 77 -15.46 -10.61 -7.76
N PRO A 78 -16.24 -11.03 -8.77
CA PRO A 78 -15.86 -12.12 -9.67
C PRO A 78 -14.79 -11.75 -10.69
N SER A 79 -14.42 -10.47 -10.80
CA SER A 79 -13.47 -9.97 -11.80
C SER A 79 -12.65 -8.79 -11.25
N PRO A 80 -11.76 -9.06 -10.27
CA PRO A 80 -10.89 -8.03 -9.73
C PRO A 80 -9.98 -7.47 -10.83
N ARG A 81 -9.73 -6.16 -10.80
CA ARG A 81 -8.84 -5.49 -11.75
C ARG A 81 -7.72 -4.77 -11.02
N LEU A 82 -6.51 -4.85 -11.56
CA LEU A 82 -5.35 -4.18 -11.00
C LEU A 82 -5.06 -2.89 -11.76
N VAL A 83 -4.95 -1.78 -11.04
CA VAL A 83 -4.42 -0.52 -11.53
C VAL A 83 -3.06 -0.30 -10.86
N VAL A 84 -2.03 -0.01 -11.65
CA VAL A 84 -0.67 0.24 -11.16
C VAL A 84 -0.30 1.68 -11.46
N GLN A 85 0.13 2.41 -10.42
CA GLN A 85 0.62 3.76 -10.54
C GLN A 85 2.00 3.88 -9.88
N ARG A 86 2.93 4.57 -10.53
CA ARG A 86 4.26 4.87 -9.98
C ARG A 86 4.28 6.28 -9.39
N SER A 87 5.01 6.47 -8.30
CA SER A 87 5.29 7.79 -7.73
C SER A 87 5.96 8.72 -8.77
N PRO A 88 5.74 10.05 -8.74
CA PRO A 88 5.02 10.83 -7.73
C PRO A 88 3.50 10.83 -7.89
N PHE A 89 2.79 10.91 -6.76
CA PHE A 89 1.34 11.02 -6.73
C PHE A 89 0.89 12.49 -6.61
N LYS A 90 -0.19 12.84 -7.30
CA LYS A 90 -0.82 14.16 -7.15
C LYS A 90 -1.80 14.12 -5.99
N VAL A 91 -1.41 14.69 -4.84
CA VAL A 91 -2.28 14.82 -3.68
C VAL A 91 -3.44 15.77 -3.99
N LYS A 92 -4.68 15.28 -3.93
CA LYS A 92 -5.88 16.07 -4.20
C LYS A 92 -6.31 16.91 -2.99
N ARG A 93 -6.19 16.33 -1.79
CA ARG A 93 -6.51 16.95 -0.51
C ARG A 93 -5.79 16.20 0.61
N GLU A 94 -5.50 16.90 1.70
CA GLU A 94 -5.03 16.30 2.95
C GLU A 94 -6.23 16.04 3.87
N VAL A 95 -6.22 14.90 4.58
CA VAL A 95 -7.26 14.52 5.54
C VAL A 95 -6.60 14.31 6.90
N VAL A 96 -7.00 15.11 7.89
CA VAL A 96 -6.48 15.00 9.26
C VAL A 96 -7.34 14.03 10.06
N VAL A 97 -6.73 12.94 10.56
CA VAL A 97 -7.40 11.95 11.39
C VAL A 97 -7.26 12.35 12.87
N LYS A 98 -8.37 12.37 13.63
CA LYS A 98 -8.34 12.64 15.06
C LYS A 98 -7.80 11.43 15.81
N GLN A 99 -6.84 11.66 16.71
CA GLN A 99 -6.37 10.67 17.68
C GLN A 99 -6.85 11.08 19.08
N TYR A 100 -7.24 10.08 19.87
CA TYR A 100 -7.69 10.25 21.25
C TYR A 100 -6.76 9.44 22.15
N VAL A 101 -6.23 10.08 23.18
CA VAL A 101 -5.45 9.40 24.23
C VAL A 101 -6.40 9.19 25.40
N VAL A 102 -6.51 7.94 25.86
CA VAL A 102 -7.31 7.57 27.03
C VAL A 102 -6.38 7.19 28.18
N GLU A 103 -6.82 7.44 29.40
CA GLU A 103 -6.12 7.00 30.60
C GLU A 103 -6.22 5.48 30.73
N VAL A 104 -5.13 4.83 31.18
CA VAL A 104 -5.08 3.40 31.44
C VAL A 104 -4.82 3.20 32.93
N ASP A 105 -5.85 2.77 33.66
CA ASP A 105 -5.70 2.35 35.06
C ASP A 105 -4.99 0.99 35.11
N ALA A 106 -3.68 1.02 35.33
CA ALA A 106 -2.86 -0.18 35.51
C ALA A 106 -3.05 -0.86 36.89
N THR A 107 -3.96 -0.35 37.71
CA THR A 107 -4.33 -0.93 39.01
C THR A 107 -5.67 -1.67 38.90
N GLY A 108 -5.62 -2.91 38.40
CA GLY A 108 -6.62 -3.92 38.72
C GLY A 108 -6.24 -4.61 40.04
N GLY A 109 -7.18 -4.67 40.99
CA GLY A 109 -7.07 -5.50 42.19
C GLY A 109 -7.22 -7.00 41.92
#